data_AF-A0A8H6KE11-F1
#
_entry.id   AF-A0A8H6KE11-F1
#
_cell.length_a   1.000
_cell.length_b   1.000
_cell.length_c   1.000
_cell.angle_alpha   90.00
_cell.angle_beta   90.00
_cell.angle_gamma   90.00
#
_symmetry.space_group_name_H-M   'P 1'
#
loop_
_entity.id
_entity.type
_entity.pdbx_description
1 polymer ?
#
loop_
_entity_poly.entity_id
_entity_poly.type
_entity_poly.pdbx_seq_one_letter_code
_entity_poly.pdbx_strand_id
1 'polypeptide(L)'
;GTKYTNPRVQPDGRERSVPVTRWSENEQVRAVPAKALEVIRRFTDEYLPELAGLNVWMTRLCWYTDSFDNHFIIDRVPEAEGLMVVTAGSGHAFKYLPTIGRWVVDIIEGKGLGRPAVKAWRWRSLGEGQTPVNRLMEGSRGDRALGNVRLASDARAKARL
;
A
#
# COMPACT_ATOMS: atom_id res chain seq x y z
N GLY A 1 4.25 1.50 10.26
CA GLY A 1 2.88 1.81 10.74
C GLY A 1 1.94 0.69 10.36
N THR A 2 0.77 0.62 11.00
CA THR A 2 -0.24 -0.41 10.72
C THR A 2 -0.78 -0.28 9.29
N LYS A 3 -0.77 -1.39 8.54
CA LYS A 3 -1.33 -1.50 7.20
C LYS A 3 -2.71 -2.15 7.27
N TYR A 4 -3.63 -1.71 6.42
CA TYR A 4 -5.01 -2.19 6.34
C TYR A 4 -5.31 -2.70 4.93
N THR A 5 -6.32 -3.55 4.79
CA THR A 5 -6.76 -4.11 3.52
C THR A 5 -8.26 -3.86 3.31
N ASN A 6 -8.73 -3.91 2.06
CA ASN A 6 -10.17 -3.91 1.74
C ASN A 6 -10.53 -5.18 0.97
N PRO A 7 -10.62 -6.34 1.64
CA PRO A 7 -10.87 -7.61 0.97
C PRO A 7 -12.22 -7.62 0.26
N ARG A 8 -12.21 -8.02 -1.01
CA ARG A 8 -13.38 -8.22 -1.86
C ARG A 8 -13.21 -9.53 -2.61
N VAL A 9 -14.25 -10.36 -2.62
CA VAL A 9 -14.32 -11.55 -3.47
C VAL A 9 -14.31 -11.11 -4.94
N GLN A 10 -13.39 -11.66 -5.72
CA GLN A 10 -13.26 -11.39 -7.15
C GLN A 10 -14.07 -12.43 -7.95
N PRO A 11 -14.28 -12.23 -9.27
CA PRO A 11 -15.04 -13.18 -10.10
C PRO A 11 -14.49 -14.62 -10.10
N ASP A 12 -13.19 -14.79 -9.79
CA ASP A 12 -12.54 -16.09 -9.64
C ASP A 12 -12.74 -16.73 -8.25
N GLY A 13 -13.62 -16.16 -7.42
CA GLY A 13 -13.94 -16.63 -6.07
C GLY A 13 -12.88 -16.31 -5.02
N ARG A 14 -11.74 -15.69 -5.39
CA ARG A 14 -10.65 -15.39 -4.45
C ARG A 14 -10.80 -13.99 -3.88
N GLU A 15 -10.51 -13.82 -2.60
CA GLU A 15 -10.45 -12.50 -1.99
C GLU A 15 -9.15 -11.78 -2.36
N ARG A 16 -9.28 -10.52 -2.78
CA ARG A 16 -8.16 -9.60 -2.97
C ARG A 16 -8.50 -8.26 -2.34
N SER A 17 -7.48 -7.55 -1.86
CA SER A 17 -7.70 -6.17 -1.40
C SER A 17 -7.90 -5.27 -2.60
N VAL A 18 -9.05 -4.61 -2.67
CA VAL A 18 -9.39 -3.68 -3.75
C VAL A 18 -9.35 -2.26 -3.23
N PRO A 19 -8.51 -1.37 -3.80
CA PRO A 19 -8.46 0.02 -3.39
C PRO A 19 -9.83 0.71 -3.48
N VAL A 20 -10.21 1.39 -2.42
CA VAL A 20 -11.37 2.29 -2.40
C VAL A 20 -10.91 3.67 -1.95
N THR A 21 -11.35 4.70 -2.69
CA THR A 21 -10.92 6.09 -2.44
C THR A 21 -12.14 6.98 -2.29
N ARG A 22 -11.93 8.25 -1.91
CA ARG A 22 -13.01 9.25 -1.89
C ARG A 22 -13.56 9.62 -3.28
N TRP A 23 -12.94 9.13 -4.36
CA TRP A 23 -13.31 9.40 -5.75
C TRP A 23 -13.77 8.14 -6.49
N SER A 24 -13.82 6.99 -5.82
CA SER A 24 -14.33 5.76 -6.40
C SER A 24 -15.84 5.91 -6.67
N GLU A 25 -16.33 5.37 -7.78
CA GLU A 25 -17.70 5.61 -8.28
C GLU A 25 -18.78 5.01 -7.35
N ASN A 26 -18.66 3.71 -7.05
CA ASN A 26 -19.71 2.95 -6.37
C ASN A 26 -19.57 2.92 -4.84
N GLU A 27 -18.33 2.93 -4.34
CA GLU A 27 -18.02 2.86 -2.91
C GLU A 27 -16.99 3.94 -2.60
N GLN A 28 -17.20 4.75 -1.57
CA GLN A 28 -16.28 5.82 -1.20
C GLN A 28 -15.88 5.73 0.27
N VAL A 29 -14.57 5.89 0.53
CA VAL A 29 -14.04 6.02 1.89
C VAL A 29 -13.50 7.43 2.09
N ARG A 30 -14.17 8.18 2.99
CA ARG A 30 -13.84 9.57 3.36
C ARG A 30 -13.31 9.70 4.79
N ALA A 31 -13.08 8.57 5.45
CA ALA A 31 -12.59 8.46 6.82
C ALA A 31 -11.36 7.54 6.84
N VAL A 32 -10.60 7.57 7.95
CA VAL A 32 -9.45 6.70 8.17
C VAL A 32 -9.68 5.85 9.43
N PRO A 33 -8.99 4.73 9.62
CA PRO A 33 -9.04 3.99 10.88
C PRO A 33 -8.80 4.92 12.07
N ALA A 34 -9.66 4.85 13.10
CA ALA A 34 -9.59 5.72 14.28
C ALA A 34 -8.20 5.67 14.92
N LYS A 35 -7.58 4.48 14.93
CA LYS A 35 -6.21 4.28 15.41
C LYS A 35 -5.18 5.14 14.68
N ALA A 36 -5.34 5.37 13.38
CA ALA A 36 -4.44 6.22 12.61
C ALA A 36 -4.56 7.69 13.06
N LEU A 37 -5.78 8.18 13.31
CA LEU A 37 -5.99 9.54 13.81
C LEU A 37 -5.44 9.72 15.23
N GLU A 38 -5.60 8.73 16.11
CA GLU A 38 -4.97 8.72 17.45
C GLU A 38 -3.45 8.84 17.36
N VAL A 39 -2.83 8.07 16.45
CA VAL A 39 -1.37 8.09 16.27
C VAL A 39 -0.90 9.46 15.75
N ILE A 40 -1.61 10.05 14.79
CA ILE A 40 -1.31 11.40 14.29
C ILE A 40 -1.40 12.42 15.41
N ARG A 41 -2.47 12.40 16.20
CA ARG A 41 -2.68 13.36 17.30
C ARG A 41 -1.62 13.23 18.38
N ARG A 42 -1.32 12.00 18.81
CA ARG A 42 -0.26 11.77 19.79
C ARG A 42 1.09 12.30 19.28
N PHE A 43 1.40 12.07 18.00
CA PHE A 43 2.63 12.59 17.40
C PHE A 43 2.67 14.13 17.41
N THR A 44 1.57 14.79 17.02
CA THR A 44 1.53 16.26 17.06
C THR A 44 1.60 16.80 18.48
N ASP A 45 0.88 16.20 19.43
CA ASP A 45 0.87 16.64 20.82
C ASP A 45 2.26 16.48 21.48
N GLU A 46 3.03 15.46 21.08
CA GLU A 46 4.35 15.16 21.63
C GLU A 46 5.49 15.94 20.95
N TYR A 47 5.48 16.04 19.62
CA TYR A 47 6.62 16.55 18.84
C TYR A 47 6.38 17.92 18.19
N LEU A 48 5.14 18.38 18.10
CA LEU A 48 4.74 19.66 17.49
C LEU A 48 3.67 20.34 18.37
N PRO A 49 3.99 20.63 19.66
CA PRO A 49 3.00 21.08 20.64
C PRO A 49 2.30 22.40 20.24
N GLU A 50 2.92 23.23 19.40
CA GLU A 50 2.30 24.41 18.82
C GLU A 50 1.13 24.10 17.87
N LEU A 51 1.05 22.87 17.37
CA LEU A 51 -0.06 22.35 16.57
C LEU A 51 -1.05 21.53 17.42
N ALA A 52 -0.75 21.28 18.69
CA ALA A 52 -1.60 20.51 19.58
C ALA A 52 -2.99 21.15 19.67
N GLY A 53 -4.03 20.31 19.67
CA GLY A 53 -5.41 20.79 19.71
C GLY A 53 -6.00 21.23 18.36
N LEU A 54 -5.20 21.53 17.34
CA LEU A 54 -5.69 21.91 16.02
C LEU A 54 -6.47 20.78 15.34
N ASN A 55 -7.33 21.17 14.41
CA ASN A 55 -8.13 20.25 13.60
C ASN A 55 -7.32 19.76 12.40
N VAL A 56 -7.42 18.46 12.12
CA VAL A 56 -6.91 17.86 10.89
C VAL A 56 -7.84 18.27 9.75
N TRP A 57 -7.34 19.14 8.86
CA TRP A 57 -8.07 19.63 7.70
C TRP A 57 -8.57 18.49 6.78
N MET A 58 -7.72 17.50 6.52
CA MET A 58 -8.04 16.41 5.62
C MET A 58 -7.32 15.12 6.01
N THR A 59 -8.02 14.00 5.86
CA THR A 59 -7.43 12.66 5.90
C THR A 59 -7.76 11.89 4.63
N ARG A 60 -6.92 10.93 4.27
CA ARG A 60 -7.16 9.99 3.17
C ARG A 60 -6.44 8.67 3.40
N LEU A 61 -6.97 7.60 2.83
CA LEU A 61 -6.25 6.34 2.67
C LEU A 61 -5.29 6.44 1.48
N CYS A 62 -4.09 5.89 1.64
CA CYS A 62 -3.10 5.75 0.58
C CYS A 62 -2.90 4.26 0.30
N TRP A 63 -3.08 3.85 -0.96
CA TRP A 63 -3.02 2.46 -1.37
C TRP A 63 -1.70 2.15 -2.07
N TYR A 64 -1.14 0.99 -1.77
CA TYR A 64 0.03 0.42 -2.44
C TYR A 64 -0.01 -1.10 -2.33
N THR A 65 0.86 -1.75 -3.10
CA THR A 65 1.01 -3.21 -3.10
C THR A 65 2.38 -3.57 -2.54
N ASP A 66 2.37 -4.52 -1.60
CA ASP A 66 3.59 -5.14 -1.06
C ASP A 66 3.85 -6.46 -1.79
N SER A 67 5.12 -6.75 -2.11
CA SER A 67 5.54 -8.13 -2.34
C SER A 67 5.77 -8.84 -1.01
N PHE A 68 5.87 -10.17 -1.04
CA PHE A 68 6.15 -10.95 0.17
C PHE A 68 7.51 -10.60 0.81
N ASP A 69 8.49 -10.11 0.04
CA ASP A 69 9.85 -9.79 0.48
C ASP A 69 10.15 -8.27 0.51
N ASN A 70 9.14 -7.42 0.29
CA ASN A 70 9.25 -5.96 0.15
C ASN A 70 10.19 -5.45 -0.96
N HIS A 71 10.62 -6.30 -1.90
CA HIS A 71 11.29 -5.87 -3.13
C HIS A 71 10.30 -5.55 -4.25
N PHE A 72 10.71 -4.74 -5.23
CA PHE A 72 9.88 -4.48 -6.41
C PHE A 72 9.65 -5.76 -7.23
N ILE A 73 8.68 -5.70 -8.13
CA ILE A 73 8.52 -6.68 -9.20
C ILE A 73 8.64 -5.91 -10.52
N ILE A 74 9.78 -6.08 -11.18
CA ILE A 74 10.14 -5.41 -12.44
C ILE A 74 10.66 -6.49 -13.38
N ASP A 75 9.74 -7.18 -14.05
CA ASP A 75 10.08 -8.32 -14.90
C ASP A 75 8.97 -8.65 -15.90
N ARG A 76 9.31 -9.47 -16.89
CA ARG A 76 8.35 -10.05 -17.83
C ARG A 76 7.42 -11.02 -17.12
N VAL A 77 6.14 -10.99 -17.50
CA VAL A 77 5.15 -11.92 -16.97
C VAL A 77 5.34 -13.27 -17.68
N PRO A 78 5.56 -14.39 -16.96
CA PRO A 78 5.65 -15.70 -17.58
C PRO A 78 4.38 -16.00 -18.39
N GLU A 79 4.53 -16.70 -19.51
CA GLU A 79 3.42 -17.13 -20.37
C GLU A 79 2.62 -15.99 -21.05
N ALA A 80 3.04 -14.72 -20.88
CA ALA A 80 2.45 -13.57 -21.55
C ALA A 80 3.51 -12.81 -22.35
N GLU A 81 3.66 -13.16 -23.63
CA GLU A 81 4.63 -12.53 -24.52
C GLU A 81 4.38 -11.02 -24.65
N GLY A 82 5.46 -10.23 -24.60
CA GLY A 82 5.39 -8.78 -24.69
C GLY A 82 4.93 -8.06 -23.41
N LEU A 83 4.48 -8.77 -22.37
CA LEU A 83 4.00 -8.16 -21.13
C LEU A 83 5.11 -8.07 -20.06
N MET A 84 5.31 -6.88 -19.52
CA MET A 84 6.17 -6.62 -18.35
C MET A 84 5.36 -5.90 -17.28
N VAL A 85 5.63 -6.23 -16.02
CA VAL A 85 5.10 -5.51 -14.86
C VAL A 85 6.17 -4.67 -14.19
N VAL A 86 5.77 -3.51 -13.67
CA VAL A 86 6.59 -2.64 -12.82
C VAL A 86 5.73 -2.27 -11.62
N THR A 87 5.81 -3.07 -10.54
CA THR A 87 4.86 -3.02 -9.43
C THR A 87 5.51 -3.37 -8.08
N ALA A 88 4.68 -3.60 -7.06
CA ALA A 88 5.08 -3.96 -5.69
C ALA A 88 5.98 -2.91 -5.03
N GLY A 89 5.60 -1.63 -5.12
CA GLY A 89 6.36 -0.52 -4.55
C GLY A 89 6.59 -0.61 -3.03
N SER A 90 5.87 -1.49 -2.33
CA SER A 90 6.12 -1.92 -0.95
C SER A 90 6.25 -0.76 0.06
N GLY A 91 5.55 0.34 -0.22
CA GLY A 91 5.54 1.55 0.59
C GLY A 91 6.81 2.41 0.51
N HIS A 92 7.76 2.11 -0.38
CA HIS A 92 9.04 2.82 -0.46
C HIS A 92 9.47 3.25 -1.86
N ALA A 93 8.70 2.92 -2.90
CA ALA A 93 9.05 3.25 -4.30
C ALA A 93 9.16 4.76 -4.61
N PHE A 94 8.43 5.64 -3.89
CA PHE A 94 8.36 7.06 -4.24
C PHE A 94 9.73 7.77 -4.24
N LYS A 95 10.65 7.39 -3.33
CA LYS A 95 12.01 7.98 -3.31
C LYS A 95 12.85 7.63 -4.55
N TYR A 96 12.44 6.63 -5.31
CA TYR A 96 13.10 6.20 -6.55
C TYR A 96 12.45 6.81 -7.80
N LEU A 97 11.43 7.66 -7.66
CA LEU A 97 10.74 8.31 -8.78
C LEU A 97 11.70 8.88 -9.85
N PRO A 98 12.81 9.57 -9.50
CA PRO A 98 13.70 10.14 -10.52
C PRO A 98 14.57 9.11 -11.25
N THR A 99 14.75 7.90 -10.69
CA THR A 99 15.78 6.96 -11.16
C THR A 99 15.21 5.63 -11.64
N ILE A 100 14.07 5.19 -11.13
CA ILE A 100 13.53 3.85 -11.37
C ILE A 100 13.27 3.58 -12.86
N GLY A 101 12.88 4.60 -13.64
CA GLY A 101 12.63 4.46 -15.07
C GLY A 101 13.86 3.99 -15.86
N ARG A 102 15.07 4.44 -15.49
CA ARG A 102 16.30 3.98 -16.15
C ARG A 102 16.57 2.50 -15.91
N TRP A 103 16.25 2.01 -14.71
CA TRP A 103 16.37 0.59 -14.38
C TRP A 103 15.36 -0.26 -15.16
N VAL A 104 14.13 0.24 -15.32
CA VAL A 104 13.11 -0.43 -16.14
C VAL A 104 13.58 -0.55 -17.59
N VAL A 105 14.10 0.54 -18.18
CA VAL A 105 14.66 0.51 -19.54
C VAL A 105 15.81 -0.48 -19.67
N ASP A 106 16.77 -0.45 -18.73
CA ASP A 106 17.88 -1.41 -18.72
C ASP A 106 17.36 -2.87 -18.73
N ILE A 107 16.35 -3.19 -17.93
CA ILE A 107 15.77 -4.54 -17.89
C ILE A 107 15.06 -4.90 -19.20
N ILE A 108 14.31 -3.96 -19.79
CA ILE A 108 13.65 -4.15 -21.11
C ILE A 108 14.69 -4.47 -22.19
N GLU A 109 15.81 -3.76 -22.20
CA GLU A 109 16.91 -3.89 -23.17
C GLU A 109 17.91 -5.02 -22.84
N GLY A 110 17.68 -5.77 -21.76
CA GLY A 110 18.57 -6.87 -21.35
C GLY A 110 19.92 -6.41 -20.77
N LYS A 111 20.03 -5.17 -20.32
CA LYS A 111 21.24 -4.56 -19.76
C LYS A 111 21.31 -4.77 -18.25
N GLY A 112 22.50 -5.11 -17.74
CA GLY A 112 22.73 -5.13 -16.30
C GLY A 112 21.92 -6.19 -15.52
N LEU A 113 21.46 -7.26 -16.17
CA LEU A 113 20.63 -8.31 -15.54
C LEU A 113 21.33 -9.05 -14.39
N GLY A 114 22.66 -8.93 -14.30
CA GLY A 114 23.46 -9.48 -13.21
C GLY A 114 23.43 -8.67 -11.91
N ARG A 115 22.94 -7.42 -11.94
CA ARG A 115 22.92 -6.53 -10.76
C ARG A 115 22.06 -7.16 -9.64
N PRO A 116 22.51 -7.15 -8.37
CA PRO A 116 21.77 -7.76 -7.26
C PRO A 116 20.33 -7.30 -7.14
N ALA A 117 20.08 -6.00 -7.32
CA ALA A 117 18.74 -5.43 -7.28
C ALA A 117 17.83 -6.00 -8.39
N VAL A 118 18.33 -6.10 -9.62
CA VAL A 118 17.56 -6.66 -10.76
C VAL A 118 17.22 -8.12 -10.52
N LYS A 119 18.14 -8.91 -9.96
CA LYS A 119 17.86 -10.30 -9.57
C LYS A 119 16.76 -10.40 -8.53
N ALA A 120 16.76 -9.50 -7.53
CA ALA A 120 15.74 -9.45 -6.49
C ALA A 120 14.37 -8.97 -7.01
N TRP A 121 14.32 -8.27 -8.14
CA TRP A 121 13.06 -7.73 -8.71
C TRP A 121 12.36 -8.65 -9.71
N ARG A 122 12.92 -9.83 -9.98
CA ARG A 122 12.37 -10.79 -10.94
C ARG A 122 10.98 -11.28 -10.56
N TRP A 123 10.25 -11.80 -11.55
CA TRP A 123 9.03 -12.54 -11.31
C TRP A 123 9.31 -13.74 -10.40
N ARG A 124 8.58 -13.85 -9.29
CA ARG A 124 8.85 -14.83 -8.24
C ARG A 124 7.63 -15.08 -7.36
N SER A 125 7.62 -16.23 -6.71
CA SER A 125 6.64 -16.62 -5.69
C SER A 125 7.32 -16.84 -4.35
N LEU A 126 6.54 -16.83 -3.29
CA LEU A 126 7.00 -17.20 -1.96
C LEU A 126 7.35 -18.71 -1.97
N GLY A 127 8.59 -19.03 -1.61
CA GLY A 127 9.06 -20.42 -1.57
C GLY A 127 8.49 -21.21 -0.39
N GLU A 128 8.63 -22.54 -0.45
CA GLU A 128 8.24 -23.42 0.65
C GLU A 128 9.04 -23.09 1.93
N GLY A 129 8.35 -23.01 3.07
CA GLY A 129 8.95 -22.65 4.36
C GLY A 129 9.32 -21.16 4.52
N GLN A 130 9.18 -20.33 3.48
CA GLN A 130 9.42 -18.89 3.60
C GLN A 130 8.23 -18.17 4.23
N THR A 131 8.53 -17.18 5.08
CA THR A 131 7.50 -16.30 5.66
C THR A 131 7.56 -14.92 5.00
N PRO A 132 6.42 -14.34 4.57
CA PRO A 132 6.41 -12.99 4.03
C PRO A 132 6.77 -11.97 5.12
N VAL A 133 7.53 -10.94 4.74
CA VAL A 133 7.92 -9.83 5.62
C VAL A 133 6.69 -9.12 6.16
N ASN A 134 5.69 -8.91 5.31
CA ASN A 134 4.40 -8.36 5.69
C ASN A 134 3.30 -9.39 5.39
N ARG A 135 2.68 -9.96 6.43
CA ARG A 135 1.37 -10.61 6.30
C ARG A 135 0.33 -9.51 6.26
N LEU A 136 -0.41 -9.36 5.15
CA LEU A 136 -1.43 -8.30 5.00
C LEU A 136 -2.80 -8.85 4.65
N MET A 137 -2.86 -9.78 3.70
CA MET A 137 -4.11 -10.38 3.24
C MET A 137 -4.52 -11.54 4.13
N GLU A 138 -5.17 -11.23 5.24
CA GLU A 138 -5.79 -12.20 6.17
C GLU A 138 -7.26 -12.50 5.83
N GLY A 139 -7.74 -11.93 4.73
CA GLY A 139 -9.12 -12.04 4.25
C GLY A 139 -10.09 -11.10 4.97
N SER A 140 -11.36 -11.17 4.57
CA SER A 140 -12.47 -10.33 5.06
C SER A 140 -12.72 -10.44 6.57
N ARG A 141 -12.30 -11.55 7.19
CA ARG A 141 -12.39 -11.78 8.65
C ARG A 141 -11.18 -11.27 9.43
N GLY A 142 -10.14 -10.78 8.75
CA GLY A 142 -8.94 -10.28 9.43
C GLY A 142 -9.21 -8.98 10.18
N ASP A 143 -8.55 -8.80 11.33
CA ASP A 143 -8.72 -7.61 12.19
C ASP A 143 -8.33 -6.29 11.50
N ARG A 144 -7.54 -6.38 10.43
CA ARG A 144 -7.06 -5.24 9.64
C ARG A 144 -7.81 -5.04 8.32
N ALA A 145 -8.87 -5.83 8.08
CA ALA A 145 -9.80 -5.55 7.01
C ALA A 145 -10.59 -4.28 7.35
N LEU A 146 -10.72 -3.34 6.42
CA LEU A 146 -11.36 -2.04 6.67
C LEU A 146 -12.81 -2.17 7.15
N GLY A 147 -13.52 -3.23 6.77
CA GLY A 147 -14.88 -3.51 7.25
C GLY A 147 -14.96 -3.84 8.74
N ASN A 148 -13.85 -4.25 9.37
CA ASN A 148 -13.78 -4.68 10.76
C ASN A 148 -13.19 -3.62 11.69
N VAL A 149 -12.77 -2.46 11.14
CA VAL A 149 -12.11 -1.40 11.92
C VAL A 149 -13.02 -0.19 12.06
N ARG A 150 -13.02 0.42 13.24
CA ARG A 150 -13.71 1.69 13.44
C ARG A 150 -13.05 2.78 12.60
N LEU A 151 -13.80 3.34 11.67
CA LEU A 151 -13.39 4.52 10.91
C LEU A 151 -13.76 5.81 11.64
N ALA A 152 -12.92 6.83 11.50
CA ALA A 152 -13.14 8.17 12.03
C ALA A 152 -12.76 9.23 11.00
N SER A 153 -13.56 10.28 10.96
CA SER A 153 -13.16 11.58 10.42
C SER A 153 -12.87 12.51 11.59
N ASP A 154 -12.12 13.60 11.38
CA ASP A 154 -11.86 14.52 12.47
C ASP A 154 -13.15 15.24 12.88
N ALA A 155 -13.71 14.82 14.01
CA ALA A 155 -14.95 15.38 14.57
C ALA A 155 -14.80 16.85 15.01
N ARG A 156 -13.58 17.34 15.26
CA ARG A 156 -13.39 18.72 15.72
C ARG A 156 -13.65 19.76 14.62
N ALA A 157 -13.65 19.35 13.35
CA ALA A 157 -13.97 20.23 12.22
C ALA A 157 -15.43 20.73 12.25
N LYS A 158 -16.34 20.04 12.94
CA LYS A 158 -17.76 20.40 13.03
C LYS A 158 -18.11 21.36 14.18
N ALA A 159 -17.17 21.65 15.08
CA ALA A 159 -17.47 22.36 16.33
C ALA A 159 -17.24 23.88 16.28
N ARG A 160 -16.91 24.47 15.12
CA ARG A 160 -16.55 25.89 14.99
C ARG A 160 -16.98 26.54 13.66
N LEU A 161 -18.19 26.23 13.18
CA LEU A 161 -18.88 27.07 12.19
C LEU A 161 -20.13 27.66 12.83
#